data_AF-K2CVM3-F1
#
_entry.id   AF-K2CVM3-F1
#
_cell.length_a   1.000
_cell.length_b   1.000
_cell.length_c   1.000
_cell.angle_alpha   90.00
_cell.angle_beta   90.00
_cell.angle_gamma   90.00
#
_symmetry.space_group_name_H-M   'P 1'
#
loop_
_entity.id
_entity.type
_entity.pdbx_description
1 polymer ?
#
loop_
_entity_poly.entity_id
_entity_poly.type
_entity_poly.pdbx_seq_one_letter_code
_entity_poly.pdbx_strand_id
1 'polypeptide(L)'
;MLNIILGVYLIVILKLDVWSIGLANSTAAIVSAVLLFWALHKKVGNFDLKSVLGPFSKMLMATIIMGASLYIPIKLLDQVIFDTTRTINLLVLTGLSSIFALSIYVAVVWFLKVRELSTYLELIKRFGRWQSVVKSKEILPETV
;
A
#
# COMPACT_ATOMS: atom_id res chain seq x y z
N MET A 1 -15.97 -16.41 12.50
CA MET A 1 -17.03 -16.05 13.46
C MET A 1 -16.97 -14.58 13.89
N LEU A 2 -15.79 -14.00 14.16
CA LEU A 2 -15.64 -12.59 14.54
C LEU A 2 -16.23 -11.59 13.51
N ASN A 3 -16.00 -11.81 12.21
CA ASN A 3 -16.59 -10.99 11.12
C ASN A 3 -18.13 -10.95 11.15
N ILE A 4 -18.77 -12.07 11.48
CA ILE A 4 -20.23 -12.21 11.47
C ILE A 4 -20.83 -11.47 12.68
N ILE A 5 -20.17 -11.56 13.85
CA ILE A 5 -20.62 -10.90 15.09
C ILE A 5 -20.47 -9.38 14.99
N LEU A 6 -19.35 -8.88 14.48
CA LEU A 6 -19.15 -7.44 14.26
C LEU A 6 -20.08 -6.89 13.17
N GLY A 7 -20.31 -7.65 12.09
CA GLY A 7 -21.25 -7.29 11.04
C GLY A 7 -22.68 -7.16 11.56
N VAL A 8 -23.17 -8.14 12.32
CA VAL A 8 -24.51 -8.10 12.91
C VAL A 8 -24.65 -6.96 13.93
N TYR A 9 -23.62 -6.72 14.77
CA TYR A 9 -23.63 -5.63 15.73
C TYR A 9 -23.71 -4.26 15.04
N LEU A 10 -22.96 -4.06 13.95
CA LEU A 10 -22.96 -2.78 13.22
C LEU A 10 -24.27 -2.55 12.45
N ILE A 11 -24.86 -3.58 11.85
CA ILE A 11 -26.09 -3.48 11.04
C ILE A 11 -27.32 -3.25 11.94
N VAL A 12 -27.41 -3.95 13.08
CA VAL A 12 -28.61 -3.94 13.93
C VAL A 12 -28.68 -2.71 14.85
N ILE A 13 -27.54 -2.16 15.29
CA ILE A 13 -27.51 -1.03 16.24
C ILE A 13 -27.37 0.35 15.56
N LEU A 14 -26.68 0.46 14.42
CA LEU A 14 -26.42 1.77 13.78
C LEU A 14 -27.37 2.14 12.63
N LYS A 15 -28.27 1.27 12.16
CA LYS A 15 -29.24 1.54 11.08
C LYS A 15 -28.62 2.22 9.83
N LEU A 16 -27.40 1.84 9.46
CA LEU A 16 -26.76 2.40 8.28
C LEU A 16 -27.05 1.58 7.02
N ASP A 17 -27.25 2.26 5.89
CA ASP A 17 -27.48 1.70 4.55
C ASP A 17 -26.37 0.73 4.07
N VAL A 18 -26.61 0.08 2.93
CA VAL A 18 -25.80 -0.98 2.28
C VAL A 18 -24.27 -0.72 2.30
N TRP A 19 -23.83 0.54 2.25
CA TRP A 19 -22.41 0.91 2.33
C TRP A 19 -21.72 0.46 3.63
N SER A 20 -22.48 0.27 4.72
CA SER A 20 -21.95 -0.18 6.01
C SER A 20 -21.55 -1.63 6.06
N ILE A 21 -21.97 -2.44 5.08
CA ILE A 21 -21.49 -3.80 4.92
C ILE A 21 -19.99 -3.78 4.59
N GLY A 22 -19.57 -2.84 3.72
CA GLY A 22 -18.16 -2.63 3.38
C GLY A 22 -17.34 -2.17 4.58
N LEU A 23 -17.84 -1.18 5.32
CA LEU A 23 -17.18 -0.70 6.54
C LEU A 23 -17.07 -1.79 7.60
N ALA A 24 -18.14 -2.53 7.88
CA ALA A 24 -18.13 -3.65 8.81
C ALA A 24 -17.07 -4.69 8.44
N ASN A 25 -16.97 -5.03 7.16
CA ASN A 25 -15.99 -5.99 6.67
C ASN A 25 -14.55 -5.48 6.82
N SER A 26 -14.28 -4.21 6.46
CA SER A 26 -12.95 -3.61 6.63
C SER A 26 -12.55 -3.52 8.11
N THR A 27 -13.45 -3.07 8.98
CA THR A 27 -13.18 -2.99 10.42
C THR A 27 -12.95 -4.36 11.02
N ALA A 28 -13.76 -5.36 10.66
CA ALA A 28 -13.60 -6.72 11.19
C ALA A 28 -12.33 -7.41 10.66
N ALA A 29 -11.92 -7.11 9.43
CA ALA A 29 -10.62 -7.52 8.90
C ALA A 29 -9.46 -6.90 9.68
N ILE A 30 -9.52 -5.60 9.99
CA ILE A 30 -8.50 -4.91 10.81
C ILE A 30 -8.42 -5.54 12.21
N VAL A 31 -9.56 -5.75 12.88
CA VAL A 31 -9.60 -6.37 14.22
C VAL A 31 -9.02 -7.79 14.17
N SER A 32 -9.38 -8.58 13.15
CA SER A 32 -8.85 -9.93 12.98
C SER A 32 -7.33 -9.94 12.75
N ALA A 33 -6.82 -9.00 11.94
CA ALA A 33 -5.39 -8.83 11.72
C ALA A 33 -4.65 -8.47 13.03
N VAL A 34 -5.22 -7.57 13.84
CA VAL A 34 -4.66 -7.20 15.15
C VAL A 34 -4.64 -8.38 16.13
N LEU A 35 -5.72 -9.16 16.19
CA LEU A 35 -5.79 -10.35 17.04
C LEU A 35 -4.77 -11.42 16.62
N LEU A 36 -4.62 -11.67 15.32
CA LEU A 36 -3.60 -12.57 14.78
C LEU A 36 -2.19 -12.07 15.08
N PHE A 37 -1.94 -10.77 14.90
CA PHE A 37 -0.65 -10.16 15.22
C PHE A 37 -0.32 -10.30 16.71
N TRP A 38 -1.30 -10.09 17.58
CA TRP A 38 -1.14 -10.27 19.03
C TRP A 38 -0.90 -11.75 19.41
N ALA A 39 -1.67 -12.68 18.83
CA ALA A 39 -1.46 -14.11 19.03
C ALA A 39 -0.08 -14.57 18.52
N LEU A 40 0.38 -14.03 17.40
CA LEU A 40 1.69 -14.29 16.83
C LEU A 40 2.80 -13.73 17.73
N HIS A 41 2.65 -12.51 18.23
CA HIS A 41 3.59 -11.93 19.18
C HIS A 41 3.72 -12.80 20.44
N LYS A 42 2.58 -13.27 20.98
CA LYS A 42 2.55 -14.16 22.15
C LYS A 42 3.17 -15.54 21.88
N LYS A 43 3.03 -16.07 20.66
CA LYS A 43 3.55 -17.39 20.27
C LYS A 43 5.02 -17.37 19.85
N VAL A 44 5.50 -16.27 19.27
CA VAL A 44 6.87 -16.14 18.75
C VAL A 44 7.82 -15.53 19.79
N GLY A 45 7.31 -14.83 20.82
CA GLY A 45 8.05 -14.44 22.03
C GLY A 45 9.16 -13.38 21.86
N ASN A 46 9.77 -13.29 20.67
CA ASN A 46 10.91 -12.42 20.32
C ASN A 46 10.62 -11.55 19.09
N PHE A 47 9.36 -11.13 18.90
CA PHE A 47 9.05 -10.20 17.82
C PHE A 47 9.43 -8.78 18.26
N ASP A 48 10.45 -8.22 17.62
CA ASP A 48 10.98 -6.90 17.92
C ASP A 48 9.99 -5.83 17.44
N LEU A 49 8.94 -5.55 18.22
CA LEU A 49 7.83 -4.66 17.85
C LEU A 49 8.33 -3.28 17.41
N LYS A 50 9.43 -2.79 17.99
CA LYS A 50 10.04 -1.51 17.64
C LYS A 50 10.58 -1.49 16.21
N SER A 51 11.05 -2.63 15.70
CA SER A 51 11.56 -2.76 14.34
C SER A 51 10.46 -2.69 13.28
N VAL A 52 9.22 -3.01 13.64
CA VAL A 52 8.04 -2.99 12.74
C VAL A 52 7.22 -1.71 12.91
N LEU A 53 7.00 -1.26 14.16
CA LEU A 53 6.26 -0.03 14.43
C LEU A 53 7.02 1.22 13.97
N GLY A 54 8.35 1.21 14.09
CA GLY A 54 9.19 2.34 13.66
C GLY A 54 8.95 2.68 12.19
N PRO A 55 9.15 1.74 11.26
CA PRO A 55 8.91 2.02 9.86
C PRO A 55 7.44 2.19 9.47
N PHE A 56 6.51 1.47 10.10
CA PHE A 56 5.07 1.69 9.91
C PHE A 56 4.66 3.14 10.19
N SER A 57 5.15 3.72 11.28
CA SER A 57 4.89 5.12 11.62
C SER A 57 5.46 6.11 10.58
N LYS A 58 6.64 5.80 10.03
CA LYS A 58 7.25 6.60 8.95
C LYS A 58 6.45 6.52 7.65
N MET A 59 5.89 5.34 7.32
CA MET A 59 4.99 5.21 6.18
C MET A 59 3.71 6.02 6.38
N LEU A 60 3.11 5.99 7.57
CA LEU A 60 1.93 6.82 7.87
C LEU A 60 2.22 8.32 7.70
N MET A 61 3.36 8.81 8.21
CA MET A 61 3.79 10.19 7.97
C MET A 61 3.99 10.47 6.48
N ALA A 62 4.61 9.55 5.73
CA ALA A 62 4.82 9.69 4.30
C ALA A 62 3.48 9.79 3.54
N THR A 63 2.49 8.98 3.89
CA THR A 63 1.15 9.00 3.29
C THR A 63 0.43 10.31 3.56
N ILE A 64 0.53 10.88 4.78
CA ILE A 64 -0.08 12.17 5.11
C ILE A 64 0.57 13.29 4.28
N ILE A 65 1.90 13.33 4.23
CA ILE A 65 2.65 14.33 3.47
C ILE A 65 2.35 14.20 1.97
N MET A 66 2.32 12.98 1.44
CA MET A 66 1.93 12.69 0.06
C MET A 66 0.50 13.19 -0.22
N GLY A 67 -0.47 12.87 0.64
CA GLY A 67 -1.86 13.30 0.49
C GLY A 67 -1.99 14.83 0.48
N ALA A 68 -1.31 15.52 1.39
CA ALA A 68 -1.27 16.98 1.40
C ALA A 68 -0.60 17.55 0.15
N SER A 69 0.50 16.94 -0.30
CA SER A 69 1.24 17.38 -1.48
C SER A 69 0.50 17.12 -2.78
N LEU A 70 -0.38 16.11 -2.83
CA LEU A 70 -1.19 15.73 -3.99
C LEU A 70 -2.33 16.73 -4.27
N TYR A 71 -2.73 17.52 -3.27
CA TYR A 71 -3.75 18.55 -3.44
C TYR A 71 -3.36 19.58 -4.52
N ILE A 72 -2.09 19.98 -4.55
CA ILE A 72 -1.55 20.96 -5.50
C ILE A 72 -1.59 20.44 -6.95
N PRO A 73 -1.00 19.27 -7.30
CA PRO A 73 -1.01 18.76 -8.66
C PRO A 73 -2.40 18.37 -9.14
N ILE A 74 -3.31 17.89 -8.27
CA ILE A 74 -4.71 17.67 -8.69
C ILE A 74 -5.33 19.00 -9.12
N LYS A 75 -5.17 20.06 -8.32
CA LYS A 75 -5.74 21.38 -8.61
C LYS A 75 -5.11 22.04 -9.86
N LEU A 76 -3.80 21.85 -10.08
CA LEU A 76 -3.13 22.29 -11.31
C LEU A 76 -3.59 21.50 -12.54
N LEU A 77 -3.72 20.17 -12.44
CA LEU A 77 -4.16 19.34 -13.56
C LEU A 77 -5.63 19.64 -13.93
N ASP A 78 -6.47 19.91 -12.94
CA ASP A 78 -7.87 20.31 -13.15
C ASP A 78 -7.97 21.61 -13.96
N GLN A 79 -7.08 22.57 -13.70
CA GLN A 79 -7.07 23.87 -14.38
C GLN A 79 -6.36 23.86 -15.75
N VAL A 80 -5.34 23.01 -15.95
CA VAL A 80 -4.48 23.02 -17.14
C VAL A 80 -5.02 22.11 -18.27
N ILE A 81 -5.86 21.10 -17.98
CA ILE A 81 -6.13 20.03 -18.96
C ILE A 81 -7.60 19.86 -19.38
N PHE A 82 -8.67 20.15 -18.62
CA PHE A 82 -10.00 19.65 -19.08
C PHE A 82 -11.28 20.45 -18.76
N ASP A 83 -12.02 20.77 -19.84
CA ASP A 83 -13.49 20.79 -19.88
C ASP A 83 -14.04 19.45 -19.36
N THR A 84 -14.75 19.45 -18.23
CA THR A 84 -15.29 18.26 -17.55
C THR A 84 -16.53 17.65 -18.23
N THR A 85 -16.56 17.59 -19.56
CA THR A 85 -17.73 17.15 -20.34
C THR A 85 -17.58 15.74 -20.94
N ARG A 86 -16.38 15.13 -20.90
CA ARG A 86 -16.11 13.80 -21.48
C ARG A 86 -15.42 12.84 -20.50
N THR A 87 -15.86 11.58 -20.48
CA THR A 87 -15.33 10.47 -19.65
C THR A 87 -13.85 10.17 -19.85
N ILE A 88 -13.29 10.50 -21.02
CA ILE A 88 -11.84 10.35 -21.30
C ILE A 88 -11.01 11.27 -20.40
N ASN A 89 -11.52 12.46 -20.11
CA ASN A 89 -10.81 13.46 -19.32
C ASN A 89 -10.64 13.01 -17.87
N LEU A 90 -11.66 12.35 -17.31
CA LEU A 90 -11.61 11.75 -15.97
C LEU A 90 -10.60 10.61 -15.88
N LEU A 91 -10.51 9.77 -16.92
CA LEU A 91 -9.53 8.68 -16.97
C LEU A 91 -8.10 9.21 -17.05
N VAL A 92 -7.86 10.23 -17.88
CA VAL A 92 -6.54 10.87 -17.99
C VAL A 92 -6.16 11.60 -16.70
N LEU A 93 -7.10 12.30 -16.06
CA LEU A 93 -6.88 12.98 -14.78
C LEU A 93 -6.52 11.97 -13.68
N THR A 94 -7.29 10.88 -13.55
CA THR A 94 -7.04 9.85 -12.54
C THR A 94 -5.72 9.12 -12.79
N GLY A 95 -5.41 8.84 -14.06
CA GLY A 95 -4.15 8.20 -14.47
C GLY A 95 -2.93 9.07 -14.16
N LEU A 96 -2.94 10.34 -14.60
CA LEU A 96 -1.85 11.27 -14.34
C LEU A 96 -1.71 11.55 -12.83
N SER A 97 -2.83 11.79 -12.14
CA SER A 97 -2.84 11.99 -10.68
C SER A 97 -2.22 10.80 -9.93
N SER A 98 -2.52 9.56 -10.37
CA SER A 98 -1.93 8.36 -9.78
C SER A 98 -0.40 8.30 -9.96
N ILE A 99 0.10 8.68 -11.15
CA ILE A 99 1.55 8.74 -11.44
C ILE A 99 2.23 9.81 -10.58
N PHE A 100 1.62 10.99 -10.45
CA PHE A 100 2.11 12.05 -9.57
C PHE A 100 2.09 11.62 -8.10
N ALA A 101 1.00 11.02 -7.63
CA ALA A 101 0.88 10.50 -6.27
C ALA A 101 1.98 9.48 -5.96
N LEU A 102 2.20 8.52 -6.87
CA LEU A 102 3.26 7.52 -6.73
C LEU A 102 4.64 8.18 -6.65
N SER A 103 4.90 9.16 -7.52
CA SER A 103 6.19 9.85 -7.58
C SER A 103 6.47 10.62 -6.28
N ILE A 104 5.45 11.33 -5.76
CA ILE A 104 5.53 12.06 -4.49
C ILE A 104 5.72 11.08 -3.33
N TYR A 105 4.98 9.97 -3.30
CA TYR A 105 5.11 8.94 -2.27
C TYR A 105 6.55 8.42 -2.21
N VAL A 106 7.11 8.03 -3.35
CA VAL A 106 8.50 7.52 -3.44
C VAL A 106 9.48 8.60 -3.01
N ALA A 107 9.32 9.85 -3.44
CA ALA A 107 10.19 10.95 -3.04
C ALA A 107 10.16 11.19 -1.53
N VAL A 108 8.98 11.18 -0.91
CA VAL A 108 8.80 11.38 0.54
C VAL A 108 9.36 10.21 1.34
N VAL A 109 9.11 8.96 0.92
CA VAL A 109 9.67 7.76 1.57
C VAL A 109 11.20 7.74 1.46
N TRP A 110 11.74 8.18 0.32
CA TRP A 110 13.18 8.33 0.14
C TRP A 110 13.75 9.44 1.02
N PHE A 111 13.07 10.58 1.12
CA PHE A 111 13.44 11.70 1.99
C PHE A 111 13.43 11.31 3.48
N LEU A 112 12.43 10.53 3.91
CA LEU A 112 12.32 10.01 5.28
C LEU A 112 13.33 8.89 5.61
N LYS A 113 14.18 8.48 4.63
CA LYS A 113 15.14 7.36 4.72
C LYS A 113 14.53 6.17 5.47
N VAL A 114 13.36 5.73 5.02
CA VAL A 114 12.70 4.58 5.63
C VAL A 114 13.60 3.36 5.37
N ARG A 115 14.12 2.76 6.44
CA ARG A 115 15.11 1.66 6.38
C ARG A 115 14.60 0.46 5.58
N GLU A 116 13.28 0.29 5.51
CA GLU A 116 12.65 -0.72 4.67
C GLU A 116 12.77 -0.43 3.18
N LEU A 117 12.89 0.82 2.73
CA LEU A 117 13.07 1.13 1.32
C LEU A 117 14.35 0.46 0.78
N SER A 118 15.45 0.48 1.55
CA SER A 118 16.66 -0.27 1.20
C SER A 118 16.45 -1.78 1.16
N THR A 119 15.70 -2.35 2.12
CA THR A 119 15.38 -3.78 2.15
C THR A 119 14.51 -4.18 0.96
N TYR A 120 13.48 -3.41 0.63
CA TYR A 120 12.63 -3.65 -0.55
C TYR A 120 13.41 -3.49 -1.86
N LEU A 121 14.31 -2.50 -1.96
CA LEU A 121 15.18 -2.33 -3.13
C LEU A 121 16.16 -3.51 -3.29
N GLU A 122 16.72 -4.02 -2.19
CA GLU A 122 17.55 -5.23 -2.21
C GLU A 122 16.77 -6.47 -2.62
N LEU A 123 15.53 -6.62 -2.14
CA LEU A 123 14.63 -7.70 -2.56
C LEU A 123 14.33 -7.64 -4.08
N ILE A 124 14.02 -6.46 -4.62
CA ILE A 124 13.80 -6.27 -6.06
C ILE A 124 15.07 -6.60 -6.86
N LYS A 125 16.25 -6.13 -6.42
CA LYS A 125 17.54 -6.47 -7.04
C LYS A 125 17.82 -7.98 -7.01
N ARG A 126 17.40 -8.67 -5.95
CA ARG A 126 17.55 -10.12 -5.80
C ARG A 126 16.66 -10.89 -6.78
N PHE A 127 15.43 -10.43 -7.00
CA PHE A 127 14.55 -10.98 -8.05
C PHE A 127 15.14 -10.78 -9.45
N GLY A 128 15.73 -9.62 -9.74
CA GLY A 128 16.44 -9.37 -11.01
C GLY A 128 17.65 -10.30 -11.22
N ARG A 129 18.37 -10.66 -10.16
CA ARG A 129 19.47 -11.65 -10.23
C ARG A 129 18.97 -13.06 -10.55
N TRP A 130 17.78 -13.44 -10.13
CA TRP A 130 17.27 -14.79 -10.39
C TRP A 130 17.00 -15.04 -11.88
N GLN A 131 16.56 -14.01 -12.63
CA GLN A 131 16.52 -14.09 -14.09
C GLN A 131 17.91 -14.26 -14.74
N SER A 132 18.96 -13.63 -14.18
CA SER A 132 20.32 -13.81 -14.71
C SER A 132 20.91 -15.20 -14.45
N VAL A 133 20.53 -15.86 -13.34
CA VAL A 133 20.99 -17.22 -13.01
C VAL A 133 20.32 -18.29 -13.89
N VAL A 134 19.06 -18.08 -14.29
CA VAL A 134 18.38 -18.95 -15.25
C VAL A 134 18.98 -18.80 -16.65
N LYS A 135 19.33 -17.57 -17.06
CA LYS A 135 19.92 -17.29 -18.39
C LYS A 135 21.35 -17.84 -18.56
N SER A 136 22.12 -18.00 -17.48
CA SER A 136 23.48 -18.58 -17.55
C SER A 136 23.53 -20.10 -17.70
N LYS A 137 22.44 -20.83 -17.46
CA LYS A 137 22.41 -22.30 -17.54
C LYS A 137 22.15 -22.85 -18.95
N GLU A 138 21.72 -22.02 -19.90
CA GLU A 138 21.44 -22.45 -21.29
C GLU A 138 22.59 -22.16 -22.29
N ILE A 139 23.72 -21.61 -21.83
CA ILE A 139 24.87 -21.24 -22.69
C ILE A 139 26.09 -22.13 -22.44
N LEU A 140 25.87 -23.44 -22.30
CA LEU A 140 26.93 -24.43 -22.53
C LEU A 140 26.55 -25.23 -23.78
N PRO A 141 26.88 -24.76 -24.99
CA PRO A 141 26.93 -25.67 -26.12
C PRO A 141 27.95 -26.74 -25.77
N GLU A 142 27.50 -27.99 -25.81
CA GLU A 142 28.32 -29.17 -25.88
C GLU A 142 29.36 -28.96 -26.99
N THR A 143 30.61 -28.76 -26.62
CA THR A 143 31.73 -28.92 -27.55
C THR A 143 32.40 -30.25 -27.21
N VAL A 144 32.01 -31.21 -28.02
CA VAL A 144 32.65 -32.48 -28.40
C VAL A 144 34.17 -32.41 -28.39
#